data_AF-A0A3Q4HDP9-F1
#
_entry.id   AF-A0A3Q4HDP9-F1
#
_cell.length_a   1.000
_cell.length_b   1.000
_cell.length_c   1.000
_cell.angle_alpha   90.00
_cell.angle_beta   90.00
_cell.angle_gamma   90.00
#
_symmetry.space_group_name_H-M   'P 1'
#
loop_
_entity.id
_entity.type
_entity.pdbx_description
1 polymer ?
#
loop_
_entity_poly.entity_id
_entity_poly.type
_entity_poly.pdbx_seq_one_letter_code
_entity_poly.pdbx_strand_id
1 'polypeptide(L)'
;MFPLDSPWNISFAGCGFLGIYHIGVASCLQEQAPFLVQNARHIYGASAGALTATALVTGVCLGEAGASIIEVAKDARKRFLGPMHPSFNLVKIVRHMLRRTLPADCHHRASGRLGISLTRVTDGENVLVTQFNNKEEVVQACVCSAYIPVYCGIIPPTLQGVRYVDGGISDNLPQYELKNTITVSPFSGESDICPRDTSTNMHELRFTNTSIKFTLKNLYRVSRALFPPDPMVMKAMCKQGYTDALHFLKRNGLLNLHRIYTDRSLLTNKEENEEVSEEEDANKSEDKEKPQVEETALEEGNSVSLPPSAALVEACMERRSLAQSLSNLLPVRMATAMMLPYTLTLESAMSLTLRLLEWLPDVQEDVVWIQEQLLKILQRFLRQTSRSLSRSVSARLFCQLEMHHYKSIPSHFSSPSLFPTWVNGRSSSVQDVFTRLENYKRQLLSDVLCINMDLQGSFKTGMIAFKLSTCAQSCTDLNYRMLETKNEHLRLHG
;
A
#
# COMPACT_ATOMS: atom_id res chain seq x y z
N MET A 1 -7.00 29.35 -0.48
CA MET A 1 -8.44 29.38 -0.18
C MET A 1 -9.09 28.34 -1.07
N PHE A 2 -9.84 27.39 -0.49
CA PHE A 2 -10.48 26.30 -1.24
C PHE A 2 -11.59 26.88 -2.14
N PRO A 3 -11.61 26.64 -3.45
CA PRO A 3 -12.55 27.28 -4.36
C PRO A 3 -13.93 26.63 -4.26
N LEU A 4 -14.79 27.21 -3.43
CA LEU A 4 -16.18 26.77 -3.23
C LEU A 4 -17.06 27.00 -4.46
N ASP A 5 -16.63 27.87 -5.38
CA ASP A 5 -17.36 28.25 -6.59
C ASP A 5 -17.21 27.22 -7.73
N SER A 6 -16.47 26.14 -7.49
CA SER A 6 -16.21 25.07 -8.48
C SER A 6 -16.57 23.71 -7.90
N PRO A 7 -17.07 22.76 -8.71
CA PRO A 7 -17.35 21.41 -8.22
C PRO A 7 -16.05 20.79 -7.70
N TRP A 8 -16.10 20.15 -6.53
CA TRP A 8 -14.96 19.46 -5.95
C TRP A 8 -15.19 17.95 -5.90
N ASN A 9 -14.09 17.22 -5.70
CA ASN A 9 -14.07 15.78 -5.53
C ASN A 9 -13.43 15.41 -4.18
N ILE A 10 -13.62 14.18 -3.74
CA ILE A 10 -12.90 13.61 -2.60
C ILE A 10 -12.24 12.30 -3.08
N SER A 11 -10.98 12.08 -2.74
CA SER A 11 -10.25 10.87 -3.15
C SER A 11 -9.57 10.20 -1.96
N PHE A 12 -9.83 8.91 -1.77
CA PHE A 12 -9.30 8.10 -0.67
C PHE A 12 -8.23 7.12 -1.16
N ALA A 13 -7.03 7.22 -0.59
CA ALA A 13 -5.91 6.35 -0.97
C ALA A 13 -6.13 4.89 -0.57
N GLY A 14 -5.61 3.93 -1.32
CA GLY A 14 -5.54 2.53 -0.89
C GLY A 14 -4.52 2.32 0.25
N CYS A 15 -4.92 1.53 1.25
CA CYS A 15 -4.15 1.39 2.50
C CYS A 15 -4.46 0.12 3.33
N GLY A 16 -5.15 -0.87 2.77
CA GLY A 16 -5.47 -2.13 3.46
C GLY A 16 -6.15 -1.93 4.82
N PHE A 17 -5.63 -2.57 5.88
CA PHE A 17 -6.19 -2.48 7.22
C PHE A 17 -6.13 -1.09 7.86
N LEU A 18 -5.38 -0.14 7.28
CA LEU A 18 -5.44 1.27 7.70
C LEU A 18 -6.71 1.98 7.23
N GLY A 19 -7.61 1.32 6.51
CA GLY A 19 -8.92 1.87 6.13
C GLY A 19 -9.73 2.38 7.32
N ILE A 20 -9.42 1.94 8.54
CA ILE A 20 -10.01 2.50 9.77
C ILE A 20 -9.69 3.99 9.98
N TYR A 21 -8.54 4.48 9.48
CA TYR A 21 -8.22 5.91 9.44
C TYR A 21 -9.21 6.67 8.54
N HIS A 22 -9.51 6.10 7.36
CA HIS A 22 -10.48 6.70 6.43
C HIS A 22 -11.88 6.76 7.01
N ILE A 23 -12.29 5.77 7.82
CA ILE A 23 -13.55 5.84 8.58
C ILE A 23 -13.57 7.07 9.48
N GLY A 24 -12.49 7.33 10.23
CA GLY A 24 -12.39 8.53 11.06
C GLY A 24 -12.49 9.84 10.26
N VAL A 25 -11.80 9.92 9.13
CA VAL A 25 -11.88 11.08 8.22
C VAL A 25 -13.30 11.26 7.69
N ALA A 26 -13.88 10.19 7.15
CA ALA A 26 -15.23 10.17 6.60
C ALA A 26 -16.28 10.60 7.63
N SER A 27 -16.19 10.11 8.87
CA SER A 27 -17.07 10.53 9.97
C SER A 27 -16.95 12.01 10.27
N CYS A 28 -15.73 12.54 10.36
CA CYS A 28 -15.53 13.97 10.60
C CYS A 28 -16.12 14.83 9.48
N LEU A 29 -15.88 14.47 8.22
CA LEU A 29 -16.45 15.21 7.08
C LEU A 29 -17.98 15.17 7.09
N GLN A 30 -18.58 14.02 7.39
CA GLN A 30 -20.03 13.88 7.44
C GLN A 30 -20.67 14.62 8.63
N GLU A 31 -20.00 14.67 9.78
CA GLU A 31 -20.51 15.33 11.00
C GLU A 31 -20.28 16.84 11.00
N GLN A 32 -19.11 17.30 10.55
CA GLN A 32 -18.66 18.69 10.74
C GLN A 32 -18.82 19.55 9.47
N ALA A 33 -18.83 18.93 8.30
CA ALA A 33 -18.95 19.61 7.01
C ALA A 33 -19.71 18.75 5.98
N PRO A 34 -20.96 18.33 6.27
CA PRO A 34 -21.70 17.38 5.42
C PRO A 34 -21.85 17.86 3.96
N PHE A 35 -21.89 19.19 3.75
CA PHE A 35 -21.96 19.80 2.42
C PHE A 35 -20.79 19.37 1.51
N LEU A 36 -19.60 19.12 2.07
CA LEU A 36 -18.44 18.65 1.29
C LEU A 36 -18.70 17.28 0.68
N VAL A 37 -19.34 16.38 1.43
CA VAL A 37 -19.66 15.03 0.95
C VAL A 37 -20.88 15.06 0.03
N GLN A 38 -21.93 15.79 0.41
CA GLN A 38 -23.19 15.87 -0.33
C GLN A 38 -23.01 16.52 -1.71
N ASN A 39 -22.26 17.62 -1.78
CA ASN A 39 -22.06 18.39 -3.01
C ASN A 39 -20.80 17.99 -3.78
N ALA A 40 -20.01 17.03 -3.28
CA ALA A 40 -18.91 16.46 -4.06
C ALA A 40 -19.46 15.84 -5.35
N ARG A 41 -18.92 16.29 -6.48
CA ARG A 41 -19.28 15.79 -7.80
C ARG A 41 -18.93 14.31 -7.91
N HIS A 42 -17.72 13.96 -7.44
CA HIS A 42 -17.26 12.59 -7.40
C HIS A 42 -16.53 12.26 -6.10
N ILE A 43 -16.68 11.02 -5.65
CA ILE A 43 -15.93 10.44 -4.55
C ILE A 43 -15.20 9.21 -5.09
N TYR A 44 -13.88 9.25 -5.01
CA TYR A 44 -12.99 8.25 -5.59
C TYR A 44 -12.30 7.43 -4.51
N GLY A 45 -11.87 6.23 -4.88
CA GLY A 45 -10.89 5.51 -4.07
C GLY A 45 -10.29 4.30 -4.74
N ALA A 46 -9.19 3.83 -4.16
CA ALA A 46 -8.54 2.56 -4.48
C ALA A 46 -8.51 1.66 -3.24
N SER A 47 -8.62 0.34 -3.40
CA SER A 47 -8.48 -0.63 -2.31
C SER A 47 -9.39 -0.28 -1.11
N ALA A 48 -8.86 -0.27 0.11
CA ALA A 48 -9.59 0.16 1.31
C ALA A 48 -10.22 1.56 1.19
N GLY A 49 -9.60 2.48 0.43
CA GLY A 49 -10.19 3.78 0.13
C GLY A 49 -11.45 3.69 -0.75
N ALA A 50 -11.49 2.75 -1.70
CA ALA A 50 -12.70 2.48 -2.49
C ALA A 50 -13.85 1.95 -1.62
N LEU A 51 -13.55 1.13 -0.60
CA LEU A 51 -14.55 0.65 0.35
C LEU A 51 -15.15 1.81 1.16
N THR A 52 -14.32 2.73 1.65
CA THR A 52 -14.80 3.93 2.36
C THR A 52 -15.59 4.88 1.44
N ALA A 53 -15.10 5.13 0.22
CA ALA A 53 -15.80 5.93 -0.77
C ALA A 53 -17.19 5.33 -1.09
N THR A 54 -17.26 4.02 -1.25
CA THR A 54 -18.51 3.30 -1.47
C THR A 54 -19.45 3.48 -0.27
N ALA A 55 -18.96 3.29 0.96
CA ALA A 55 -19.76 3.48 2.17
C ALA A 55 -20.32 4.91 2.28
N LEU A 56 -19.51 5.93 1.97
CA LEU A 56 -19.93 7.33 1.97
C LEU A 56 -21.02 7.62 0.93
N VAL A 57 -20.80 7.21 -0.33
CA VAL A 57 -21.75 7.49 -1.43
C VAL A 57 -23.07 6.75 -1.22
N THR A 58 -22.99 5.50 -0.75
CA THR A 58 -24.15 4.63 -0.49
C THR A 58 -24.76 4.82 0.90
N GLY A 59 -24.25 5.77 1.70
CA GLY A 59 -24.81 6.12 3.01
C GLY A 59 -24.85 4.97 4.00
N VAL A 60 -23.92 4.03 3.88
CA VAL A 60 -23.73 2.97 4.88
C VAL A 60 -23.26 3.61 6.19
N CYS A 61 -23.71 3.07 7.32
CA CYS A 61 -23.24 3.52 8.62
C CYS A 61 -21.72 3.34 8.74
N LEU A 62 -20.99 4.45 8.81
CA LEU A 62 -19.53 4.44 8.94
C LEU A 62 -19.06 3.73 10.21
N GLY A 63 -19.85 3.81 11.27
CA GLY A 63 -19.59 3.09 12.52
C GLY A 63 -19.61 1.58 12.37
N GLU A 64 -20.62 1.04 11.67
CA GLU A 64 -20.70 -0.38 11.35
C GLU A 64 -19.61 -0.82 10.35
N ALA A 65 -19.30 0.04 9.37
CA ALA A 65 -18.20 -0.21 8.45
C ALA A 65 -16.85 -0.31 9.20
N GLY A 66 -16.58 0.60 10.13
CA GLY A 66 -15.38 0.57 10.96
C GLY A 66 -15.34 -0.63 11.92
N ALA A 67 -16.47 -0.98 12.54
CA ALA A 67 -16.59 -2.20 13.35
C ALA A 67 -16.27 -3.45 12.53
N SER A 68 -16.78 -3.52 11.29
CA SER A 68 -16.51 -4.62 10.38
C SER A 68 -15.02 -4.73 10.05
N ILE A 69 -14.33 -3.62 9.77
CA ILE A 69 -12.88 -3.62 9.54
C ILE A 69 -12.12 -4.18 10.75
N ILE A 70 -12.54 -3.82 11.97
CA ILE A 70 -11.92 -4.33 13.20
C ILE A 70 -12.16 -5.83 13.38
N GLU A 71 -13.36 -6.33 13.08
CA GLU A 71 -13.64 -7.77 13.14
C GLU A 71 -12.82 -8.57 12.13
N VAL A 72 -12.67 -8.08 10.88
CA VAL A 72 -11.77 -8.69 9.89
C VAL A 72 -10.32 -8.68 10.38
N ALA A 73 -9.88 -7.60 11.02
CA ALA A 73 -8.55 -7.50 11.61
C ALA A 73 -8.34 -8.49 12.77
N LYS A 74 -9.34 -8.69 13.64
CA LYS A 74 -9.31 -9.72 14.68
C LYS A 74 -9.20 -11.11 14.07
N ASP A 75 -10.02 -11.42 13.07
CA ASP A 75 -9.99 -12.70 12.36
C ASP A 75 -8.63 -12.97 11.71
N ALA A 76 -8.06 -11.94 11.07
CA ALA A 76 -6.74 -12.00 10.47
C ALA A 76 -5.64 -12.21 11.52
N ARG A 77 -5.82 -11.78 12.77
CA ARG A 77 -4.83 -11.95 13.86
C ARG A 77 -4.97 -13.26 14.64
N LYS A 78 -6.04 -14.04 14.45
CA LYS A 78 -6.30 -15.27 15.22
C LYS A 78 -5.21 -16.34 15.06
N ARG A 79 -4.45 -16.32 13.97
CA ARG A 79 -3.52 -17.40 13.59
C ARG A 79 -2.10 -16.88 13.43
N PHE A 80 -1.11 -17.76 13.58
CA PHE A 80 0.31 -17.39 13.59
C PHE A 80 0.80 -16.71 12.30
N LEU A 81 0.34 -17.17 11.13
CA LEU A 81 0.65 -16.54 9.84
C LEU A 81 -0.20 -15.29 9.54
N GLY A 82 -1.09 -14.94 10.46
CA GLY A 82 -1.98 -13.80 10.33
C GLY A 82 -2.85 -13.87 9.07
N PRO A 83 -2.93 -12.77 8.29
CA PRO A 83 -3.63 -12.75 7.00
C PRO A 83 -3.06 -13.70 5.93
N MET A 84 -1.83 -14.19 6.09
CA MET A 84 -1.21 -15.15 5.17
C MET A 84 -1.59 -16.60 5.48
N HIS A 85 -2.42 -16.81 6.49
CA HIS A 85 -2.93 -18.14 6.80
C HIS A 85 -3.88 -18.64 5.69
N PRO A 86 -3.72 -19.87 5.16
CA PRO A 86 -4.54 -20.38 4.06
C PRO A 86 -6.06 -20.33 4.29
N SER A 87 -6.52 -20.53 5.53
CA SER A 87 -7.95 -20.44 5.85
C SER A 87 -8.50 -19.00 5.93
N PHE A 88 -7.64 -17.98 5.92
CA PHE A 88 -8.06 -16.59 5.86
C PHE A 88 -8.28 -16.20 4.39
N ASN A 89 -9.53 -15.89 4.03
CA ASN A 89 -9.90 -15.50 2.68
C ASN A 89 -10.50 -14.08 2.72
N LEU A 90 -9.63 -13.08 2.58
CA LEU A 90 -10.03 -11.66 2.62
C LEU A 90 -11.09 -11.34 1.56
N VAL A 91 -10.97 -11.89 0.36
CA VAL A 91 -11.90 -11.68 -0.76
C VAL A 91 -13.31 -12.13 -0.38
N LYS A 92 -13.43 -13.35 0.17
CA LYS A 92 -14.71 -13.91 0.60
C LYS A 92 -15.34 -13.11 1.73
N ILE A 93 -14.53 -12.69 2.70
CA ILE A 93 -14.96 -11.88 3.84
C ILE A 93 -15.47 -10.52 3.36
N VAL A 94 -14.69 -9.79 2.57
CA VAL A 94 -15.07 -8.46 2.03
C VAL A 94 -16.33 -8.56 1.17
N ARG A 95 -16.42 -9.56 0.28
CA ARG A 95 -17.62 -9.79 -0.55
C ARG A 95 -18.87 -10.02 0.30
N HIS A 96 -18.77 -10.89 1.32
CA HIS A 96 -19.89 -11.17 2.21
C HIS A 96 -20.32 -9.92 2.99
N MET A 97 -19.35 -9.17 3.53
CA MET A 97 -19.61 -7.93 4.24
C MET A 97 -20.32 -6.90 3.37
N LEU A 98 -19.83 -6.63 2.16
CA LEU A 98 -20.42 -5.68 1.23
C LEU A 98 -21.84 -6.08 0.81
N ARG A 99 -22.09 -7.37 0.54
CA ARG A 99 -23.45 -7.85 0.22
C ARG A 99 -24.42 -7.62 1.38
N ARG A 100 -23.95 -7.75 2.62
CA ARG A 100 -24.78 -7.55 3.83
C ARG A 100 -25.04 -6.07 4.12
N THR A 101 -24.05 -5.20 3.94
CA THR A 101 -24.13 -3.80 4.37
C THR A 101 -24.64 -2.85 3.30
N LEU A 102 -24.40 -3.13 2.02
CA LEU A 102 -24.83 -2.23 0.95
C LEU A 102 -26.36 -2.27 0.78
N PRO A 103 -27.03 -1.12 0.66
CA PRO A 103 -28.43 -1.03 0.26
C PRO A 103 -28.71 -1.70 -1.09
N ALA A 104 -29.96 -2.09 -1.36
CA ALA A 104 -30.33 -2.71 -2.65
C ALA A 104 -30.16 -1.75 -3.85
N ASP A 105 -30.42 -0.47 -3.63
CA ASP A 105 -30.32 0.64 -4.59
C ASP A 105 -28.91 1.26 -4.67
N CYS A 106 -27.91 0.65 -4.04
CA CYS A 106 -26.56 1.23 -3.93
C CYS A 106 -25.94 1.61 -5.28
N HIS A 107 -26.22 0.86 -6.33
CA HIS A 107 -25.72 1.08 -7.69
C HIS A 107 -26.30 2.34 -8.35
N HIS A 108 -27.56 2.71 -8.06
CA HIS A 108 -28.13 3.98 -8.50
C HIS A 108 -27.49 5.17 -7.80
N ARG A 109 -27.20 5.03 -6.50
CA ARG A 109 -26.53 6.07 -5.70
C ARG A 109 -25.06 6.24 -6.07
N ALA A 110 -24.41 5.15 -6.45
CA ALA A 110 -23.00 5.09 -6.82
C ALA A 110 -22.74 5.57 -8.26
N SER A 111 -23.60 5.23 -9.22
CA SER A 111 -23.36 5.51 -10.63
C SER A 111 -23.25 7.02 -10.91
N GLY A 112 -22.17 7.42 -11.59
CA GLY A 112 -21.84 8.82 -11.87
C GLY A 112 -21.24 9.60 -10.70
N ARG A 113 -21.28 9.08 -9.47
CA ARG A 113 -20.78 9.77 -8.27
C ARG A 113 -19.62 9.06 -7.59
N LEU A 114 -19.59 7.73 -7.58
CA LEU A 114 -18.51 6.91 -7.09
C LEU A 114 -17.54 6.59 -8.23
N GLY A 115 -16.23 6.64 -7.98
CA GLY A 115 -15.24 6.06 -8.89
C GLY A 115 -14.29 5.11 -8.18
N ILE A 116 -14.23 3.86 -8.65
CA ILE A 116 -13.38 2.81 -8.09
C ILE A 116 -12.20 2.58 -9.01
N SER A 117 -10.99 2.79 -8.50
CA SER A 117 -9.74 2.51 -9.23
C SER A 117 -9.46 1.01 -9.24
N LEU A 118 -9.18 0.48 -10.43
CA LEU A 118 -8.83 -0.91 -10.70
C LEU A 118 -7.56 -0.97 -11.56
N THR A 119 -6.73 -1.99 -11.35
CA THR A 119 -5.61 -2.26 -12.26
C THR A 119 -5.96 -3.43 -13.16
N ARG A 120 -6.00 -3.22 -14.48
CA ARG A 120 -6.31 -4.27 -15.44
C ARG A 120 -5.13 -5.20 -15.63
N VAL A 121 -5.35 -6.51 -15.53
CA VAL A 121 -4.24 -7.50 -15.51
C VAL A 121 -3.56 -7.66 -16.86
N THR A 122 -4.28 -7.43 -17.97
CA THR A 122 -3.76 -7.71 -19.32
C THR A 122 -2.62 -6.79 -19.74
N ASP A 123 -2.66 -5.53 -19.32
CA ASP A 123 -1.73 -4.47 -19.71
C ASP A 123 -1.17 -3.67 -18.52
N GLY A 124 -1.76 -3.81 -17.33
CA GLY A 124 -1.34 -3.06 -16.13
C GLY A 124 -1.95 -1.66 -16.05
N GLU A 125 -2.82 -1.29 -16.99
CA GLU A 125 -3.42 0.04 -17.06
C GLU A 125 -4.46 0.25 -15.97
N ASN A 126 -4.60 1.49 -15.51
CA ASN A 126 -5.65 1.87 -14.58
C ASN A 126 -7.01 1.97 -15.28
N VAL A 127 -8.05 1.49 -14.62
CA VAL A 127 -9.45 1.66 -15.04
C VAL A 127 -10.23 2.23 -13.87
N LEU A 128 -10.80 3.41 -14.07
CA LEU A 128 -11.67 4.06 -13.10
C LEU A 128 -13.15 3.75 -13.41
N VAL A 129 -13.75 2.84 -12.64
CA VAL A 129 -15.15 2.41 -12.84
C VAL A 129 -16.08 3.39 -12.15
N THR A 130 -16.97 4.03 -12.91
CA THR A 130 -17.92 5.05 -12.41
C THR A 130 -19.38 4.73 -12.66
N GLN A 131 -19.69 3.67 -13.41
CA GLN A 131 -21.05 3.27 -13.76
C GLN A 131 -21.30 1.84 -13.28
N PHE A 132 -22.47 1.61 -12.68
CA PHE A 132 -22.85 0.34 -12.08
C PHE A 132 -24.30 0.01 -12.39
N ASN A 133 -24.53 -1.14 -13.01
CA ASN A 133 -25.85 -1.59 -13.44
C ASN A 133 -26.65 -2.24 -12.31
N ASN A 134 -25.97 -2.81 -11.31
CA ASN A 134 -26.59 -3.51 -10.19
C ASN A 134 -25.68 -3.55 -8.97
N LYS A 135 -26.23 -3.95 -7.82
CA LYS A 135 -25.49 -4.09 -6.55
C LYS A 135 -24.28 -5.02 -6.65
N GLU A 136 -24.37 -6.11 -7.41
CA GLU A 136 -23.27 -7.08 -7.54
C GLU A 136 -22.09 -6.51 -8.33
N GLU A 137 -22.31 -5.63 -9.31
CA GLU A 137 -21.22 -4.91 -9.98
C GLU A 137 -20.46 -3.98 -9.02
N VAL A 138 -21.18 -3.28 -8.12
CA VAL A 138 -20.52 -2.44 -7.08
C VAL A 138 -19.68 -3.30 -6.15
N VAL A 139 -20.24 -4.42 -5.68
CA VAL A 139 -19.54 -5.39 -4.82
C VAL A 139 -18.30 -5.93 -5.54
N GLN A 140 -18.45 -6.35 -6.80
CA GLN A 140 -17.37 -6.96 -7.56
C GLN A 140 -16.27 -5.95 -7.89
N ALA A 141 -16.61 -4.70 -8.23
CA ALA A 141 -15.64 -3.64 -8.41
C ALA A 141 -14.84 -3.38 -7.12
N CYS A 142 -15.50 -3.30 -5.96
CA CYS A 142 -14.82 -3.18 -4.67
C CYS A 142 -13.88 -4.36 -4.39
N VAL A 143 -14.33 -5.59 -4.68
CA VAL A 143 -13.52 -6.81 -4.51
C VAL A 143 -12.30 -6.79 -5.42
N CYS A 144 -12.45 -6.44 -6.70
CA CYS A 144 -11.33 -6.27 -7.63
C CYS A 144 -10.34 -5.21 -7.12
N SER A 145 -10.85 -4.07 -6.66
CA SER A 145 -10.04 -2.95 -6.17
C SER A 145 -9.24 -3.28 -4.91
N ALA A 146 -9.70 -4.23 -4.09
CA ALA A 146 -9.03 -4.69 -2.87
C ALA A 146 -8.25 -6.01 -3.05
N TYR A 147 -8.19 -6.56 -4.27
CA TYR A 147 -7.50 -7.82 -4.53
C TYR A 147 -6.00 -7.62 -4.73
N ILE A 148 -5.21 -7.82 -3.68
CA ILE A 148 -3.75 -7.77 -3.75
C ILE A 148 -3.24 -9.13 -4.25
N PRO A 149 -2.55 -9.21 -5.42
CA PRO A 149 -2.02 -10.47 -5.95
C PRO A 149 -1.10 -11.17 -4.95
N VAL A 150 -1.13 -12.51 -4.93
CA VAL A 150 -0.40 -13.39 -3.99
C VAL A 150 -0.89 -13.30 -2.55
N TYR A 151 -1.21 -12.10 -2.07
CA TYR A 151 -1.72 -11.86 -0.72
C TYR A 151 -3.17 -12.36 -0.55
N CYS A 152 -4.06 -12.00 -1.49
CA CYS A 152 -5.46 -12.42 -1.48
C CYS A 152 -5.69 -13.77 -2.16
N GLY A 153 -4.79 -14.17 -3.06
CA GLY A 153 -4.91 -15.38 -3.88
C GLY A 153 -4.03 -15.32 -5.12
N ILE A 154 -4.14 -16.34 -5.98
CA ILE A 154 -3.40 -16.43 -7.24
C ILE A 154 -4.24 -15.92 -8.41
N ILE A 155 -5.51 -16.31 -8.48
CA ILE A 155 -6.40 -16.00 -9.60
C ILE A 155 -7.18 -14.71 -9.31
N PRO A 156 -6.96 -13.62 -10.07
CA PRO A 156 -7.67 -12.37 -9.88
C PRO A 156 -9.16 -12.47 -10.23
N PRO A 157 -10.05 -11.76 -9.52
CA PRO A 157 -11.46 -11.69 -9.85
C PRO A 157 -11.71 -11.00 -11.21
N THR A 158 -12.88 -11.29 -11.79
CA THR A 158 -13.34 -10.70 -13.04
C THR A 158 -14.44 -9.66 -12.80
N LEU A 159 -14.42 -8.57 -13.56
CA LEU A 159 -15.54 -7.64 -13.69
C LEU A 159 -15.84 -7.52 -15.18
N GLN A 160 -17.07 -7.84 -15.59
CA GLN A 160 -17.51 -7.82 -17.00
C GLN A 160 -16.57 -8.63 -17.92
N GLY A 161 -16.13 -9.80 -17.47
CA GLY A 161 -15.23 -10.70 -18.21
C GLY A 161 -13.76 -10.30 -18.23
N VAL A 162 -13.39 -9.15 -17.66
CA VAL A 162 -11.99 -8.68 -17.60
C VAL A 162 -11.42 -8.89 -16.20
N ARG A 163 -10.18 -9.38 -16.10
CA ARG A 163 -9.48 -9.60 -14.82
C ARG A 163 -8.84 -8.33 -14.30
N TYR A 164 -9.08 -8.05 -13.02
CA TYR A 164 -8.59 -6.87 -12.33
C TYR A 164 -7.92 -7.24 -11.00
N VAL A 165 -6.98 -6.41 -10.58
CA VAL A 165 -6.31 -6.47 -9.28
C VAL A 165 -6.38 -5.09 -8.62
N ASP A 166 -5.82 -4.99 -7.42
CA ASP A 166 -5.88 -3.81 -6.56
C ASP A 166 -5.56 -2.53 -7.33
N GLY A 167 -6.45 -1.54 -7.21
CA GLY A 167 -6.34 -0.26 -7.92
C GLY A 167 -5.08 0.52 -7.55
N GLY A 168 -4.61 0.35 -6.31
CA GLY A 168 -3.43 1.01 -5.79
C GLY A 168 -2.11 0.60 -6.43
N ILE A 169 -2.12 -0.46 -7.24
CA ILE A 169 -0.95 -0.88 -8.03
C ILE A 169 -0.71 0.04 -9.23
N SER A 170 -1.76 0.64 -9.80
CA SER A 170 -1.65 1.57 -10.93
C SER A 170 -1.98 3.02 -10.55
N ASP A 171 -3.04 3.25 -9.78
CA ASP A 171 -3.45 4.55 -9.28
C ASP A 171 -4.08 4.43 -7.89
N ASN A 172 -3.27 4.70 -6.86
CA ASN A 172 -3.66 4.55 -5.46
C ASN A 172 -4.43 5.73 -4.92
N LEU A 173 -4.30 6.91 -5.52
CA LEU A 173 -5.02 8.11 -5.12
C LEU A 173 -5.60 8.78 -6.37
N PRO A 174 -6.76 8.30 -6.86
CA PRO A 174 -7.29 8.72 -8.15
C PRO A 174 -7.59 10.21 -8.21
N GLN A 175 -7.33 10.81 -9.37
CA GLN A 175 -7.57 12.24 -9.62
C GLN A 175 -6.80 13.19 -8.68
N TYR A 176 -5.63 12.75 -8.18
CA TYR A 176 -4.74 13.54 -7.33
C TYR A 176 -4.31 14.88 -7.94
N GLU A 177 -4.09 14.93 -9.25
CA GLU A 177 -3.53 16.12 -9.93
C GLU A 177 -4.53 17.28 -10.05
N LEU A 178 -5.81 17.01 -9.81
CA LEU A 178 -6.85 18.01 -9.90
C LEU A 178 -6.87 18.89 -8.63
N LYS A 179 -6.69 20.21 -8.81
CA LYS A 179 -6.69 21.19 -7.71
C LYS A 179 -7.99 21.25 -6.90
N ASN A 180 -9.08 20.72 -7.44
CA ASN A 180 -10.41 20.65 -6.81
C ASN A 180 -10.70 19.28 -6.16
N THR A 181 -9.71 18.40 -6.00
CA THR A 181 -9.87 17.11 -5.31
C THR A 181 -9.28 17.20 -3.90
N ILE A 182 -10.10 16.97 -2.88
CA ILE A 182 -9.63 16.78 -1.50
C ILE A 182 -9.02 15.39 -1.39
N THR A 183 -7.75 15.31 -1.05
CA THR A 183 -6.98 14.07 -0.99
C THR A 183 -6.84 13.54 0.43
N VAL A 184 -7.13 12.24 0.61
CA VAL A 184 -7.08 11.57 1.93
C VAL A 184 -6.14 10.38 1.88
N SER A 185 -5.14 10.37 2.77
CA SER A 185 -4.15 9.30 2.87
C SER A 185 -3.81 9.03 4.34
N PRO A 186 -3.77 7.76 4.79
CA PRO A 186 -3.28 7.44 6.13
C PRO A 186 -1.75 7.48 6.21
N PHE A 187 -1.04 7.75 5.12
CA PHE A 187 0.42 7.90 5.10
C PHE A 187 0.79 9.37 5.19
N SER A 188 1.76 9.70 6.05
CA SER A 188 2.28 11.06 6.16
C SER A 188 2.95 11.49 4.84
N GLY A 189 2.53 12.63 4.30
CA GLY A 189 2.86 13.04 2.94
C GLY A 189 2.33 14.44 2.62
N GLU A 190 2.01 14.65 1.34
CA GLU A 190 1.48 15.89 0.77
C GLU A 190 -0.04 15.85 0.54
N SER A 191 -0.73 14.79 0.98
CA SER A 191 -2.20 14.74 0.93
C SER A 191 -2.82 15.77 1.89
N ASP A 192 -3.97 16.34 1.50
CA ASP A 192 -4.67 17.37 2.25
C ASP A 192 -5.03 16.93 3.68
N ILE A 193 -5.49 15.69 3.79
CA ILE A 193 -5.81 15.01 5.06
C ILE A 193 -4.90 13.79 5.19
N CYS A 194 -3.86 13.93 6.01
CA CYS A 194 -2.96 12.85 6.38
C CYS A 194 -2.31 13.07 7.77
N PRO A 195 -1.72 12.03 8.39
CA PRO A 195 -1.01 12.18 9.65
C PRO A 195 0.19 13.12 9.53
N ARG A 196 0.36 14.02 10.51
CA ARG A 196 1.51 14.93 10.54
C ARG A 196 2.61 14.40 11.44
N ASP A 197 3.61 13.78 10.82
CA ASP A 197 4.80 13.36 11.52
C ASP A 197 5.82 14.51 11.65
N THR A 198 6.32 14.77 12.85
CA THR A 198 7.30 15.82 13.22
C THR A 198 8.73 15.54 12.71
N SER A 199 8.89 14.99 11.51
CA SER A 199 10.22 14.74 10.93
C SER A 199 10.61 15.82 9.93
N THR A 200 11.86 16.31 10.04
CA THR A 200 12.49 17.25 9.09
C THR A 200 13.01 16.60 7.81
N ASN A 201 12.80 15.28 7.62
CA ASN A 201 13.25 14.56 6.43
C ASN A 201 12.47 15.00 5.19
N MET A 202 13.18 15.55 4.21
CA MET A 202 12.64 16.03 2.92
C MET A 202 12.55 14.95 1.84
N HIS A 203 12.90 13.69 2.15
CA HIS A 203 12.85 12.60 1.16
C HIS A 203 11.45 11.98 1.11
N GLU A 204 10.76 12.23 -0.01
CA GLU A 204 9.44 11.71 -0.31
C GLU A 204 9.52 10.66 -1.42
N LEU A 205 8.80 9.56 -1.23
CA LEU A 205 8.56 8.58 -2.27
C LEU A 205 7.14 8.77 -2.78
N ARG A 206 7.00 9.05 -4.07
CA ARG A 206 5.70 9.08 -4.74
C ARG A 206 5.46 7.73 -5.39
N PHE A 207 4.46 7.00 -4.91
CA PHE A 207 4.07 5.70 -5.46
C PHE A 207 2.60 5.78 -5.88
N THR A 208 2.33 5.55 -7.17
CA THR A 208 0.97 5.48 -7.76
C THR A 208 0.06 6.63 -7.30
N ASN A 209 0.53 7.88 -7.49
CA ASN A 209 -0.12 9.13 -7.09
C ASN A 209 -0.27 9.37 -5.57
N THR A 210 0.30 8.52 -4.71
CA THR A 210 0.36 8.75 -3.27
C THR A 210 1.77 9.22 -2.86
N SER A 211 1.84 10.39 -2.22
CA SER A 211 3.03 10.90 -1.54
C SER A 211 3.24 10.16 -0.21
N ILE A 212 4.39 9.53 -0.01
CA ILE A 212 4.76 8.90 1.27
C ILE A 212 6.14 9.38 1.69
N LYS A 213 6.24 10.09 2.82
CA LYS A 213 7.53 10.49 3.42
C LYS A 213 8.32 9.27 3.85
N PHE A 214 9.62 9.24 3.58
CA PHE A 214 10.50 8.14 4.00
C PHE A 214 10.81 8.24 5.49
N THR A 215 9.91 7.71 6.32
CA THR A 215 10.02 7.73 7.79
C THR A 215 9.73 6.34 8.37
N LEU A 216 10.32 6.04 9.54
CA LEU A 216 10.02 4.80 10.27
C LEU A 216 8.54 4.66 10.60
N LYS A 217 7.85 5.79 10.86
CA LYS A 217 6.40 5.82 11.10
C LYS A 217 5.62 5.40 9.85
N ASN A 218 5.98 5.89 8.66
CA ASN A 218 5.34 5.45 7.43
C ASN A 218 5.68 4.00 7.06
N LEU A 219 6.91 3.54 7.31
CA LEU A 219 7.25 2.13 7.14
C LEU A 219 6.41 1.24 8.06
N TYR A 220 6.22 1.66 9.32
CA TYR A 220 5.29 1.01 10.24
C TYR A 220 3.86 0.99 9.69
N ARG A 221 3.35 2.11 9.16
CA ARG A 221 2.02 2.18 8.54
C ARG A 221 1.89 1.24 7.34
N VAL A 222 2.88 1.19 6.44
CA VAL A 222 2.89 0.25 5.30
C VAL A 222 2.84 -1.20 5.79
N SER A 223 3.62 -1.55 6.82
CA SER A 223 3.54 -2.88 7.45
C SER A 223 2.14 -3.15 8.02
N ARG A 224 1.54 -2.17 8.71
CA ARG A 224 0.21 -2.31 9.32
C ARG A 224 -0.95 -2.32 8.31
N ALA A 225 -0.75 -1.79 7.11
CA ALA A 225 -1.69 -1.90 6.00
C ALA A 225 -1.89 -3.36 5.57
N LEU A 226 -0.81 -4.16 5.57
CA LEU A 226 -0.84 -5.59 5.23
C LEU A 226 -1.08 -6.50 6.44
N PHE A 227 -0.57 -6.12 7.62
CA PHE A 227 -0.67 -6.92 8.84
C PHE A 227 -1.37 -6.12 9.94
N PRO A 228 -2.65 -6.40 10.22
CA PRO A 228 -3.47 -5.53 11.05
C PRO A 228 -2.86 -5.34 12.45
N PRO A 229 -2.86 -4.11 12.98
CA PRO A 229 -2.46 -3.86 14.35
C PRO A 229 -3.56 -4.31 15.33
N ASP A 230 -3.28 -4.17 16.63
CA ASP A 230 -4.26 -4.44 17.68
C ASP A 230 -5.51 -3.53 17.57
N PRO A 231 -6.72 -4.01 17.91
CA PRO A 231 -7.94 -3.20 17.84
C PRO A 231 -7.86 -1.85 18.58
N MET A 232 -7.11 -1.76 19.67
CA MET A 232 -6.91 -0.49 20.39
C MET A 232 -6.05 0.50 19.60
N VAL A 233 -5.06 0.00 18.85
CA VAL A 233 -4.27 0.82 17.92
C VAL A 233 -5.11 1.25 16.74
N MET A 234 -5.98 0.37 16.23
CA MET A 234 -6.93 0.72 15.16
C MET A 234 -7.91 1.81 15.62
N LYS A 235 -8.40 1.74 16.87
CA LYS A 235 -9.21 2.81 17.49
C LYS A 235 -8.47 4.15 17.50
N ALA A 236 -7.20 4.13 17.90
CA ALA A 236 -6.37 5.33 17.91
C ALA A 236 -6.16 5.90 16.50
N MET A 237 -5.95 5.03 15.49
CA MET A 237 -5.86 5.44 14.08
C MET A 237 -7.17 6.05 13.56
N CYS A 238 -8.33 5.49 13.94
CA CYS A 238 -9.64 6.08 13.65
C CYS A 238 -9.76 7.50 14.23
N LYS A 239 -9.43 7.66 15.52
CA LYS A 239 -9.46 8.97 16.19
C LYS A 239 -8.48 9.95 15.54
N GLN A 240 -7.32 9.48 15.11
CA GLN A 240 -6.34 10.30 14.39
C GLN A 240 -6.92 10.81 13.07
N GLY A 241 -7.55 9.95 12.27
CA GLY A 241 -8.20 10.35 11.01
C GLY A 241 -9.26 11.42 11.20
N TYR A 242 -10.09 11.27 12.24
CA TYR A 242 -11.06 12.31 12.61
C TYR A 242 -10.37 13.63 12.94
N THR A 243 -9.31 13.60 13.74
CA THR A 243 -8.58 14.78 14.20
C THR A 243 -7.89 15.51 13.04
N ASP A 244 -7.29 14.76 12.12
CA ASP A 244 -6.61 15.31 10.94
C ASP A 244 -7.63 15.98 9.99
N ALA A 245 -8.78 15.36 9.78
CA ALA A 245 -9.88 15.93 9.02
C ALA A 245 -10.42 17.21 9.68
N LEU A 246 -10.65 17.20 11.00
CA LEU A 246 -11.10 18.38 11.72
C LEU A 246 -10.08 19.53 11.60
N HIS A 247 -8.79 19.23 11.69
CA HIS A 247 -7.76 20.23 11.46
C HIS A 247 -7.80 20.76 10.02
N PHE A 248 -7.98 19.91 9.01
CA PHE A 248 -8.11 20.36 7.63
C PHE A 248 -9.31 21.32 7.46
N LEU A 249 -10.46 20.99 8.05
CA LEU A 249 -11.65 21.85 8.02
C LEU A 249 -11.40 23.21 8.69
N LYS A 250 -10.76 23.22 9.86
CA LYS A 250 -10.39 24.46 10.58
C LYS A 250 -9.44 25.33 9.76
N ARG A 251 -8.36 24.74 9.24
CA ARG A 251 -7.33 25.45 8.48
C ARG A 251 -7.90 26.12 7.22
N ASN A 252 -8.94 25.54 6.63
CA ASN A 252 -9.58 26.06 5.42
C ASN A 252 -10.84 26.87 5.70
N GLY A 253 -11.20 27.14 6.97
CA GLY A 253 -12.38 27.91 7.34
C GLY A 253 -13.72 27.23 7.02
N LEU A 254 -13.73 25.91 6.79
CA LEU A 254 -14.89 25.17 6.28
C LEU A 254 -15.96 24.85 7.34
N LEU A 255 -15.61 24.97 8.64
CA LEU A 255 -16.57 24.77 9.74
C LEU A 255 -17.63 25.89 9.80
N ASN A 256 -17.23 27.12 9.49
CA ASN A 256 -18.12 28.29 9.57
C ASN A 256 -19.12 28.34 8.41
N LEU A 257 -18.76 27.74 7.27
CA LEU A 257 -19.64 27.64 6.09
C LEU A 257 -20.86 26.75 6.35
N HIS A 258 -20.71 25.67 7.14
CA HIS A 258 -21.86 24.85 7.51
C HIS A 258 -22.93 25.68 8.21
N ARG A 259 -22.55 26.57 9.14
CA ARG A 259 -23.48 27.46 9.84
C ARG A 259 -24.21 28.42 8.89
N ILE A 260 -23.51 28.95 7.88
CA ILE A 260 -24.09 29.86 6.88
C ILE A 260 -25.09 29.13 5.96
N TYR A 261 -24.76 27.90 5.51
CA TYR A 261 -25.68 27.11 4.69
C TYR A 261 -26.90 26.61 5.48
N THR A 262 -26.73 26.25 6.74
CA THR A 262 -27.84 25.86 7.62
C THR A 262 -28.75 27.04 7.94
N ASP A 263 -28.22 28.23 8.26
CA ASP A 263 -29.03 29.44 8.43
C ASP A 263 -29.78 29.82 7.15
N ARG A 264 -29.12 29.74 5.99
CA ARG A 264 -29.75 30.07 4.71
C ARG A 264 -30.86 29.09 4.32
N SER A 265 -30.66 27.78 4.57
CA SER A 265 -31.68 26.74 4.37
C SER A 265 -32.89 26.94 5.29
N LEU A 266 -32.65 27.33 6.55
CA LEU A 266 -33.72 27.66 7.50
C LEU A 266 -34.48 28.94 7.13
N LEU A 267 -33.82 29.91 6.50
CA LEU A 267 -34.46 31.11 5.96
C LEU A 267 -35.32 30.80 4.73
N THR A 268 -34.85 29.97 3.79
CA THR A 268 -35.67 29.53 2.64
C THR A 268 -36.86 28.68 3.06
N ASN A 269 -36.74 27.85 4.11
CA ASN A 269 -37.88 27.08 4.65
C ASN A 269 -38.88 27.93 5.44
N LYS A 270 -38.50 29.16 5.83
CA LYS A 270 -39.40 30.16 6.40
C LYS A 270 -40.16 30.91 5.31
N GLU A 271 -39.52 31.18 4.18
CA GLU A 271 -40.14 31.84 3.03
C GLU A 271 -41.19 30.95 2.31
N GLU A 272 -41.09 29.62 2.42
CA GLU A 272 -42.10 28.68 1.88
C GLU A 272 -43.32 28.46 2.80
N ASN A 273 -43.37 29.03 4.02
CA ASN A 273 -44.46 28.83 4.98
C ASN A 273 -45.27 30.10 5.31
N GLU A 274 -45.06 31.22 4.62
CA GLU A 274 -45.85 32.43 4.80
C GLU A 274 -46.60 32.82 3.53
N GLU A 275 -47.69 32.09 3.24
CA GLU A 275 -48.84 32.67 2.55
C GLU A 275 -50.04 32.67 3.52
N VAL A 276 -50.66 33.87 3.62
CA VAL A 276 -51.92 34.22 4.28
C VAL A 276 -51.86 34.53 5.79
N SER A 277 -51.71 35.81 6.12
CA SER A 277 -52.83 36.62 6.67
C SER A 277 -52.40 38.09 6.82
N GLU A 278 -53.19 38.97 6.23
CA GLU A 278 -53.18 40.40 6.49
C GLU A 278 -53.70 40.65 7.91
N GLU A 279 -53.03 41.51 8.68
CA GLU A 279 -53.67 42.64 9.36
C GLU A 279 -52.62 43.56 10.01
N GLU A 280 -52.94 44.85 9.96
CA GLU A 280 -52.14 46.00 10.35
C GLU A 280 -51.89 46.05 11.86
N ASP A 281 -50.69 46.48 12.28
CA ASP A 281 -50.65 47.57 13.27
C ASP A 281 -49.29 48.28 13.34
N ALA A 282 -49.38 49.60 13.47
CA ALA A 282 -48.27 50.53 13.44
C ALA A 282 -47.72 50.80 14.85
N ASN A 283 -46.41 51.09 14.88
CA ASN A 283 -45.67 52.05 15.71
C ASN A 283 -44.52 51.53 16.60
N LYS A 284 -43.42 52.28 16.43
CA LYS A 284 -42.28 52.56 17.35
C LYS A 284 -41.23 51.47 17.52
N SER A 285 -39.93 51.73 17.60
CA SER A 285 -38.98 52.80 17.23
C SER A 285 -37.69 52.43 18.00
N GLU A 286 -36.52 52.65 17.39
CA GLU A 286 -35.21 52.81 18.07
C GLU A 286 -34.61 51.54 18.72
N ASP A 287 -33.30 51.27 18.80
CA ASP A 287 -32.05 51.80 18.24
C ASP A 287 -30.94 50.86 18.78
N LYS A 288 -29.78 50.77 18.10
CA LYS A 288 -28.46 50.26 18.61
C LYS A 288 -28.35 48.76 18.95
N GLU A 289 -27.23 48.04 18.78
CA GLU A 289 -25.82 48.42 18.64
C GLU A 289 -25.03 47.22 18.06
N LYS A 290 -24.04 47.49 17.21
CA LYS A 290 -22.92 46.55 16.94
C LYS A 290 -21.95 46.58 18.13
N PRO A 291 -21.12 45.54 18.31
CA PRO A 291 -19.70 45.83 18.34
C PRO A 291 -18.82 44.91 17.48
N GLN A 292 -17.72 45.50 17.03
CA GLN A 292 -16.58 44.91 16.34
C GLN A 292 -15.62 44.21 17.31
N VAL A 293 -15.03 43.11 16.82
CA VAL A 293 -13.64 42.62 16.98
C VAL A 293 -13.00 42.63 18.37
N GLU A 294 -12.65 41.44 18.86
CA GLU A 294 -11.38 41.25 19.58
C GLU A 294 -10.83 39.84 19.34
N GLU A 295 -9.64 39.81 18.75
CA GLU A 295 -8.80 38.66 18.47
C GLU A 295 -7.88 38.47 19.68
N THR A 296 -8.07 37.44 20.48
CA THR A 296 -7.08 37.01 21.48
C THR A 296 -6.96 35.49 21.50
N ALA A 297 -5.73 35.04 21.29
CA ALA A 297 -5.29 33.67 21.40
C ALA A 297 -5.44 33.18 22.85
N LEU A 298 -6.09 32.02 23.03
CA LEU A 298 -6.02 31.21 24.25
C LEU A 298 -6.23 29.73 23.88
N GLU A 299 -5.08 29.07 23.75
CA GLU A 299 -4.70 27.78 24.32
C GLU A 299 -5.57 26.52 24.10
N GLU A 300 -4.92 25.60 23.38
CA GLU A 300 -4.88 24.14 23.57
C GLU A 300 -5.54 23.61 24.86
N GLY A 301 -6.71 23.00 24.71
CA GLY A 301 -7.37 22.34 25.86
C GLY A 301 -8.63 21.52 25.56
N ASN A 302 -9.21 21.60 24.36
CA ASN A 302 -10.36 20.75 24.04
C ASN A 302 -9.88 19.34 23.69
N SER A 303 -9.81 18.50 24.72
CA SER A 303 -9.89 17.05 24.56
C SER A 303 -11.11 16.72 23.69
N VAL A 304 -10.87 16.44 22.41
CA VAL A 304 -11.89 15.93 21.51
C VAL A 304 -12.23 14.51 22.00
N SER A 305 -13.17 14.45 22.93
CA SER A 305 -13.85 13.23 23.36
C SER A 305 -15.11 13.08 22.53
N LEU A 306 -14.94 12.71 21.27
CA LEU A 306 -16.05 12.21 20.47
C LEU A 306 -16.15 10.71 20.70
N PRO A 307 -17.30 10.19 21.17
CA PRO A 307 -17.48 8.76 21.30
C PRO A 307 -17.46 8.19 19.88
N PRO A 308 -16.54 7.27 19.56
CA PRO A 308 -16.71 6.48 18.34
C PRO A 308 -18.09 5.83 18.43
N SER A 309 -18.77 5.65 17.29
CA SER A 309 -20.07 4.94 17.25
C SER A 309 -20.03 3.71 18.16
N ALA A 310 -21.08 3.45 18.94
CA ALA A 310 -21.09 2.37 19.93
C ALA A 310 -20.61 1.03 19.34
N ALA A 311 -20.99 0.73 18.08
CA ALA A 311 -20.53 -0.45 17.34
C ALA A 311 -19.00 -0.51 17.17
N LEU A 312 -18.34 0.62 16.86
CA LEU A 312 -16.88 0.68 16.72
C LEU A 312 -16.18 0.52 18.07
N VAL A 313 -16.71 1.13 19.13
CA VAL A 313 -16.18 0.95 20.49
C VAL A 313 -16.32 -0.49 20.94
N GLU A 314 -17.48 -1.09 20.73
CA GLU A 314 -17.76 -2.49 21.05
C GLU A 314 -16.82 -3.43 20.28
N ALA A 315 -16.65 -3.20 18.98
CA ALA A 315 -15.69 -3.94 18.17
C ALA A 315 -14.24 -3.77 18.66
N CYS A 316 -13.85 -2.63 19.22
CA CYS A 316 -12.52 -2.48 19.82
C CYS A 316 -12.33 -3.28 21.11
N MET A 317 -13.40 -3.61 21.84
CA MET A 317 -13.30 -4.35 23.08
C MET A 317 -13.08 -5.84 22.77
N GLU A 318 -11.87 -6.33 23.00
CA GLU A 318 -11.63 -7.78 23.02
C GLU A 318 -12.22 -8.36 24.31
N ARG A 319 -13.26 -9.21 24.20
CA ARG A 319 -13.63 -10.09 25.31
C ARG A 319 -12.47 -11.05 25.53
N ARG A 320 -11.62 -10.78 26.53
CA ARG A 320 -10.58 -11.73 26.97
C ARG A 320 -11.25 -13.03 27.39
N SER A 321 -11.29 -14.01 26.49
CA SER A 321 -11.74 -15.35 26.83
C SER A 321 -10.69 -16.03 27.71
N LEU A 322 -11.13 -16.84 28.67
CA LEU A 322 -10.23 -17.65 29.52
C LEU A 322 -9.30 -18.52 28.67
N ALA A 323 -9.77 -18.98 27.50
CA ALA A 323 -8.99 -19.73 26.52
C ALA A 323 -7.77 -18.95 25.99
N GLN A 324 -7.90 -17.63 25.78
CA GLN A 324 -6.82 -16.78 25.28
C GLN A 324 -5.81 -16.43 26.38
N SER A 325 -6.24 -16.42 27.64
CA SER A 325 -5.35 -16.32 28.80
C SER A 325 -4.52 -17.60 28.98
N LEU A 326 -5.14 -18.78 28.79
CA LEU A 326 -4.47 -20.08 28.87
C LEU A 326 -3.52 -20.31 27.70
N SER A 327 -3.86 -19.87 26.49
CA SER A 327 -2.99 -19.98 25.30
C SER A 327 -1.72 -19.14 25.39
N ASN A 328 -1.69 -18.13 26.26
CA ASN A 328 -0.51 -17.28 26.48
C ASN A 328 0.50 -17.88 27.46
N LEU A 329 0.18 -19.01 28.10
CA LEU A 329 1.12 -19.73 28.95
C LEU A 329 2.27 -20.31 28.10
N LEU A 330 3.50 -20.12 28.57
CA LEU A 330 4.73 -20.58 27.90
C LEU A 330 4.69 -22.05 27.44
N PRO A 331 4.24 -23.01 28.27
CA PRO A 331 4.14 -24.42 27.86
C PRO A 331 3.16 -24.62 26.70
N VAL A 332 2.04 -23.91 26.70
CA VAL A 332 1.01 -24.00 25.66
C VAL A 332 1.52 -23.39 24.36
N ARG A 333 2.25 -22.27 24.43
CA ARG A 333 2.89 -21.65 23.25
C ARG A 333 3.96 -22.55 22.63
N MET A 334 4.82 -23.17 23.45
CA MET A 334 5.82 -24.12 22.97
C MET A 334 5.16 -25.33 22.30
N ALA A 335 4.16 -25.95 22.95
CA ALA A 335 3.43 -27.07 22.36
C ALA A 335 2.74 -26.67 21.04
N THR A 336 2.11 -25.49 20.99
CA THR A 336 1.47 -24.97 19.76
C THR A 336 2.48 -24.72 18.65
N ALA A 337 3.66 -24.18 18.97
CA ALA A 337 4.74 -23.94 18.00
C ALA A 337 5.33 -25.26 17.48
N MET A 338 5.48 -26.28 18.33
CA MET A 338 5.97 -27.61 17.93
C MET A 338 4.95 -28.36 17.06
N MET A 339 3.65 -28.17 17.32
CA MET A 339 2.57 -28.76 16.51
C MET A 339 2.27 -27.97 15.23
N LEU A 340 2.81 -26.74 15.09
CA LEU A 340 2.56 -25.84 13.97
C LEU A 340 2.80 -26.47 12.60
N PRO A 341 3.88 -27.25 12.35
CA PRO A 341 4.09 -27.88 11.04
C PRO A 341 2.96 -28.87 10.69
N TYR A 342 2.44 -29.59 11.67
CA TYR A 342 1.37 -30.59 11.48
C TYR A 342 -0.02 -29.95 11.38
N THR A 343 -0.32 -28.99 12.24
CA THR A 343 -1.60 -28.27 12.18
C THR A 343 -1.70 -27.41 10.93
N LEU A 344 -0.61 -26.73 10.55
CA LEU A 344 -0.58 -25.91 9.33
C LEU A 344 -0.70 -26.78 8.08
N THR A 345 -0.06 -27.96 8.03
CA THR A 345 -0.20 -28.88 6.87
C THR A 345 -1.63 -29.41 6.75
N LEU A 346 -2.27 -29.79 7.85
CA LEU A 346 -3.67 -30.22 7.83
C LEU A 346 -4.63 -29.08 7.46
N GLU A 347 -4.50 -27.91 8.09
CA GLU A 347 -5.37 -26.75 7.83
C GLU A 347 -5.16 -26.19 6.43
N SER A 348 -3.93 -26.20 5.91
CA SER A 348 -3.64 -25.82 4.53
C SER A 348 -4.22 -26.81 3.54
N ALA A 349 -4.11 -28.12 3.78
CA ALA A 349 -4.74 -29.14 2.94
C ALA A 349 -6.26 -28.99 2.93
N MET A 350 -6.91 -28.84 4.09
CA MET A 350 -8.35 -28.63 4.19
C MET A 350 -8.79 -27.30 3.56
N SER A 351 -8.02 -26.22 3.76
CA SER A 351 -8.32 -24.95 3.11
C SER A 351 -8.14 -25.01 1.61
N LEU A 352 -7.14 -25.74 1.11
CA LEU A 352 -6.90 -25.93 -0.31
C LEU A 352 -8.03 -26.72 -0.95
N THR A 353 -8.49 -27.81 -0.31
CA THR A 353 -9.62 -28.60 -0.83
C THR A 353 -10.92 -27.79 -0.87
N LEU A 354 -11.21 -27.00 0.17
CA LEU A 354 -12.38 -26.11 0.15
C LEU A 354 -12.27 -25.03 -0.92
N ARG A 355 -11.10 -24.41 -1.09
CA ARG A 355 -10.88 -23.43 -2.17
C ARG A 355 -10.99 -24.06 -3.55
N LEU A 356 -10.51 -25.29 -3.73
CA LEU A 356 -10.64 -26.04 -4.97
C LEU A 356 -12.11 -26.35 -5.27
N LEU A 357 -12.88 -26.75 -4.24
CA LEU A 357 -14.30 -27.04 -4.36
C LEU A 357 -15.11 -25.78 -4.70
N GLU A 358 -14.77 -24.64 -4.09
CA GLU A 358 -15.38 -23.34 -4.41
C GLU A 358 -15.00 -22.86 -5.81
N TRP A 359 -13.82 -23.22 -6.30
CA TRP A 359 -13.32 -22.83 -7.63
C TRP A 359 -13.91 -23.66 -8.78
N LEU A 360 -14.39 -24.89 -8.52
CA LEU A 360 -14.95 -25.81 -9.52
C LEU A 360 -15.86 -25.15 -10.58
N PRO A 361 -16.79 -24.24 -10.23
CA PRO A 361 -17.65 -23.58 -11.20
C PRO A 361 -16.90 -22.72 -12.23
N ASP A 362 -15.79 -22.09 -11.83
CA ASP A 362 -15.03 -21.11 -12.63
C ASP A 362 -13.79 -21.73 -13.31
N VAL A 363 -13.51 -23.03 -13.08
CA VAL A 363 -12.30 -23.73 -13.54
C VAL A 363 -12.07 -23.60 -15.03
N GLN A 364 -13.11 -23.73 -15.85
CA GLN A 364 -12.93 -23.76 -17.31
C GLN A 364 -12.37 -22.44 -17.83
N GLU A 365 -12.94 -21.31 -17.43
CA GLU A 365 -12.50 -19.98 -17.86
C GLU A 365 -11.12 -19.62 -17.28
N ASP A 366 -10.85 -20.02 -16.04
CA ASP A 366 -9.60 -19.73 -15.36
C ASP A 366 -8.43 -20.58 -15.88
N VAL A 367 -8.64 -21.86 -16.16
CA VAL A 367 -7.59 -22.73 -16.71
C VAL A 367 -7.16 -22.25 -18.09
N VAL A 368 -8.11 -21.86 -18.95
CA VAL A 368 -7.80 -21.27 -20.26
C VAL A 368 -6.96 -20.02 -20.09
N TRP A 369 -7.37 -19.11 -19.20
CA TRP A 369 -6.60 -17.90 -18.94
C TRP A 369 -5.19 -18.19 -18.38
N ILE A 370 -5.06 -19.13 -17.43
CA ILE A 370 -3.75 -19.53 -16.86
C ILE A 370 -2.85 -20.06 -17.98
N GLN A 371 -3.37 -20.91 -18.86
CA GLN A 371 -2.61 -21.44 -20.01
C GLN A 371 -2.12 -20.31 -20.91
N GLU A 372 -2.97 -19.32 -21.22
CA GLU A 372 -2.57 -18.16 -22.01
C GLU A 372 -1.47 -17.33 -21.34
N GLN A 373 -1.56 -17.09 -20.03
CA GLN A 373 -0.52 -16.34 -19.31
C GLN A 373 0.80 -17.10 -19.25
N LEU A 374 0.75 -18.41 -18.99
CA LEU A 374 1.94 -19.28 -19.01
C LEU A 374 2.60 -19.27 -20.39
N LEU A 375 1.81 -19.32 -21.47
CA LEU A 375 2.33 -19.26 -22.84
C LEU A 375 3.01 -17.91 -23.10
N LYS A 376 2.43 -16.79 -22.67
CA LYS A 376 3.02 -15.44 -22.80
C LYS A 376 4.35 -15.33 -22.05
N ILE A 377 4.41 -15.85 -20.82
CA ILE A 377 5.64 -15.87 -20.02
C ILE A 377 6.70 -16.73 -20.70
N LEU A 378 6.34 -17.93 -21.15
CA LEU A 378 7.24 -18.83 -21.85
C LEU A 378 7.77 -18.19 -23.14
N GLN A 379 6.92 -17.54 -23.94
CA GLN A 379 7.33 -16.83 -25.14
C GLN A 379 8.28 -15.66 -24.85
N ARG A 380 8.03 -14.88 -23.78
CA ARG A 380 8.94 -13.81 -23.35
C ARG A 380 10.28 -14.38 -22.92
N PHE A 381 10.26 -15.45 -22.12
CA PHE A 381 11.46 -16.13 -21.68
C PHE A 381 12.25 -16.67 -22.87
N LEU A 382 11.62 -17.46 -23.76
CA LEU A 382 12.24 -17.99 -24.98
C LEU A 382 12.81 -16.88 -25.87
N ARG A 383 12.11 -15.75 -26.05
CA ARG A 383 12.65 -14.59 -26.79
C ARG A 383 13.85 -13.97 -26.08
N GLN A 384 13.82 -13.87 -24.75
CA GLN A 384 14.93 -13.34 -23.96
C GLN A 384 16.15 -14.27 -23.99
N THR A 385 15.96 -15.58 -23.84
CA THR A 385 17.03 -16.58 -23.94
C THR A 385 17.57 -16.64 -25.37
N SER A 386 16.71 -16.62 -26.39
CA SER A 386 17.11 -16.59 -27.80
C SER A 386 17.95 -15.35 -28.12
N ARG A 387 17.55 -14.16 -27.64
CA ARG A 387 18.33 -12.92 -27.79
C ARG A 387 19.66 -12.97 -27.04
N SER A 388 19.67 -13.52 -25.83
CA SER A 388 20.89 -13.69 -25.04
C SER A 388 21.87 -14.66 -25.72
N LEU A 389 21.38 -15.80 -26.20
CA LEU A 389 22.15 -16.80 -26.92
C LEU A 389 22.66 -16.24 -28.25
N SER A 390 21.81 -15.55 -29.03
CA SER A 390 22.18 -14.89 -30.28
C SER A 390 23.28 -13.86 -30.06
N ARG A 391 23.19 -13.02 -29.02
CA ARG A 391 24.25 -12.06 -28.66
C ARG A 391 25.55 -12.76 -28.25
N SER A 392 25.46 -13.85 -27.49
CA SER A 392 26.64 -14.63 -27.07
C SER A 392 27.33 -15.31 -28.27
N VAL A 393 26.56 -15.88 -29.20
CA VAL A 393 27.08 -16.48 -30.43
C VAL A 393 27.66 -15.41 -31.36
N SER A 394 26.98 -14.28 -31.52
CA SER A 394 27.46 -13.18 -32.36
C SER A 394 28.73 -12.53 -31.80
N ALA A 395 28.85 -12.39 -30.47
CA ALA A 395 30.08 -11.92 -29.83
C ALA A 395 31.23 -12.91 -30.01
N ARG A 396 30.97 -14.22 -29.89
CA ARG A 396 31.99 -15.25 -30.16
C ARG A 396 32.44 -15.26 -31.62
N LEU A 397 31.51 -15.11 -32.57
CA LEU A 397 31.83 -15.01 -34.00
C LEU A 397 32.61 -13.73 -34.31
N PHE A 398 32.26 -12.60 -33.70
CA PHE A 398 32.98 -11.34 -33.86
C PHE A 398 34.42 -11.43 -33.31
N CYS A 399 34.60 -11.97 -32.10
CA CYS A 399 35.94 -12.21 -31.55
C CYS A 399 36.76 -13.20 -32.41
N GLN A 400 36.13 -14.24 -32.99
CA GLN A 400 36.82 -15.15 -33.91
C GLN A 400 37.21 -14.47 -35.23
N LEU A 401 36.37 -13.56 -35.76
CA LEU A 401 36.66 -12.79 -36.97
C LEU A 401 37.77 -11.74 -36.75
N GLU A 402 37.77 -11.04 -35.61
CA GLU A 402 38.86 -10.12 -35.23
C GLU A 402 40.20 -10.86 -35.04
N MET A 403 40.18 -12.05 -34.44
CA MET A 403 41.35 -12.92 -34.33
C MET A 403 41.87 -13.39 -35.71
N HIS A 404 40.99 -13.51 -36.71
CA HIS A 404 41.37 -13.81 -38.08
C HIS A 404 41.92 -12.58 -38.82
N HIS A 405 41.40 -11.39 -38.56
CA HIS A 405 41.91 -10.12 -39.11
C HIS A 405 43.29 -9.73 -38.56
N TYR A 406 43.61 -10.11 -37.31
CA TYR A 406 44.96 -9.93 -36.76
C TYR A 406 45.99 -10.96 -37.24
N LYS A 407 45.56 -12.04 -37.90
CA LYS A 407 46.46 -13.08 -38.46
C LYS A 407 46.93 -12.80 -39.89
N SER A 408 46.58 -11.68 -40.50
CA SER A 408 47.00 -11.32 -41.87
C SER A 408 48.20 -10.35 -41.95
N ILE A 409 49.03 -10.25 -40.90
CA ILE A 409 50.31 -9.54 -40.95
C ILE A 409 51.44 -10.57 -40.83
N PRO A 410 52.41 -10.64 -41.77
CA PRO A 410 53.49 -11.59 -41.69
C PRO A 410 54.56 -11.08 -40.72
N SER A 411 54.67 -11.71 -39.57
CA SER A 411 55.91 -11.68 -38.78
C SER A 411 56.06 -12.98 -38.01
N HIS A 412 57.11 -13.72 -38.35
CA HIS A 412 57.57 -14.92 -37.68
C HIS A 412 57.61 -14.74 -36.16
N PHE A 413 56.83 -15.52 -35.42
CA PHE A 413 57.17 -15.98 -34.07
C PHE A 413 56.53 -17.35 -33.81
N SER A 414 57.35 -18.26 -33.31
CA SER A 414 57.04 -19.65 -33.02
C SER A 414 55.91 -19.79 -32.00
N SER A 415 54.92 -20.64 -32.30
CA SER A 415 53.78 -20.95 -31.45
C SER A 415 54.10 -22.14 -30.52
N PRO A 416 53.74 -22.10 -29.22
CA PRO A 416 53.28 -23.29 -28.53
C PRO A 416 51.78 -23.46 -28.83
N SER A 417 51.41 -24.63 -29.33
CA SER A 417 50.05 -24.99 -29.72
C SER A 417 49.11 -25.07 -28.50
N LEU A 418 48.15 -24.14 -28.39
CA LEU A 418 47.03 -24.19 -27.44
C LEU A 418 45.77 -24.84 -28.04
N PHE A 419 45.95 -25.87 -28.89
CA PHE A 419 44.87 -26.75 -29.29
C PHE A 419 45.28 -28.19 -28.96
N PRO A 420 44.50 -28.92 -28.16
CA PRO A 420 44.76 -30.34 -27.96
C PRO A 420 44.48 -31.08 -29.28
N THR A 421 45.41 -31.95 -29.68
CA THR A 421 45.55 -32.59 -31.00
C THR A 421 44.43 -33.56 -31.41
N TRP A 422 43.31 -33.64 -30.67
CA TRP A 422 42.28 -34.66 -30.87
C TRP A 422 41.14 -34.25 -31.83
N VAL A 423 41.12 -33.02 -32.35
CA VAL A 423 40.11 -32.57 -33.33
C VAL A 423 40.40 -33.08 -34.75
N ASN A 424 41.58 -33.66 -35.00
CA ASN A 424 41.97 -34.15 -36.34
C ASN A 424 41.82 -35.67 -36.55
N GLY A 425 41.20 -36.39 -35.63
CA GLY A 425 40.92 -37.82 -35.80
C GLY A 425 39.58 -38.07 -36.50
N ARG A 426 39.60 -38.63 -37.71
CA ARG A 426 38.40 -39.20 -38.35
C ARG A 426 37.95 -40.44 -37.57
N SER A 427 36.78 -40.41 -36.93
CA SER A 427 36.06 -41.62 -36.51
C SER A 427 34.55 -41.40 -36.46
N SER A 428 33.81 -42.48 -36.72
CA SER A 428 32.51 -42.51 -37.40
C SER A 428 31.36 -43.12 -36.56
N SER A 429 31.15 -42.69 -35.32
CA SER A 429 29.90 -43.02 -34.63
C SER A 429 29.41 -41.89 -33.71
N VAL A 430 28.10 -41.66 -33.77
CA VAL A 430 27.39 -40.57 -33.06
C VAL A 430 27.47 -40.73 -31.55
N GLN A 431 27.59 -41.96 -31.07
CA GLN A 431 27.65 -42.28 -29.64
C GLN A 431 28.96 -41.81 -29.00
N ASP A 432 30.08 -41.85 -29.74
CA ASP A 432 31.38 -41.36 -29.27
C ASP A 432 31.41 -39.82 -29.14
N VAL A 433 30.59 -39.12 -29.93
CA VAL A 433 30.42 -37.65 -29.82
C VAL A 433 29.65 -37.27 -28.56
N PHE A 434 28.62 -38.02 -28.19
CA PHE A 434 27.82 -37.74 -26.99
C PHE A 434 28.61 -37.97 -25.70
N THR A 435 29.38 -39.06 -25.60
CA THR A 435 30.21 -39.34 -24.42
C THR A 435 31.32 -38.30 -24.25
N ARG A 436 31.89 -37.80 -25.35
CA ARG A 436 32.90 -36.74 -25.35
C ARG A 436 32.33 -35.37 -24.95
N LEU A 437 31.10 -35.07 -25.36
CA LEU A 437 30.40 -33.84 -24.97
C LEU A 437 30.04 -33.85 -23.48
N GLU A 438 29.69 -35.01 -22.93
CA GLU A 438 29.39 -35.19 -21.51
C GLU A 438 30.65 -35.04 -20.63
N ASN A 439 31.79 -35.55 -21.10
CA ASN A 439 33.09 -35.34 -20.45
C ASN A 439 33.54 -33.87 -20.50
N TYR A 440 33.28 -33.17 -21.61
CA TYR A 440 33.56 -31.73 -21.73
C TYR A 440 32.68 -30.89 -20.78
N LYS A 441 31.40 -31.27 -20.61
CA LYS A 441 30.48 -30.62 -19.65
C LYS A 441 30.92 -30.82 -18.19
N ARG A 442 31.49 -31.99 -17.84
CA ARG A 442 32.07 -32.23 -16.51
C ARG A 442 33.34 -31.41 -16.27
N GLN A 443 34.18 -31.24 -17.28
CA GLN A 443 35.39 -30.40 -17.18
C GLN A 443 35.04 -28.92 -17.00
N LEU A 444 34.04 -28.41 -17.73
CA LEU A 444 33.56 -27.03 -17.60
C LEU A 444 32.93 -26.73 -16.24
N LEU A 445 32.26 -27.70 -15.62
CA LEU A 445 31.70 -27.55 -14.27
C LEU A 445 32.79 -27.56 -13.18
N SER A 446 33.97 -28.14 -13.46
CA SER A 446 35.11 -28.14 -12.54
C SER A 446 35.85 -26.80 -12.53
N ASP A 447 35.89 -26.07 -13.66
CA ASP A 447 36.59 -24.77 -13.78
C ASP A 447 35.73 -23.57 -13.33
N VAL A 448 34.42 -23.73 -13.17
CA VAL A 448 33.52 -22.66 -12.67
C VAL A 448 33.55 -22.52 -11.14
N LEU A 449 34.14 -23.47 -10.41
CA LEU A 449 34.26 -23.43 -8.94
C LEU A 449 35.59 -22.86 -8.42
N CYS A 450 36.49 -22.37 -9.27
CA CYS A 450 37.71 -21.69 -8.87
C CYS A 450 37.66 -20.19 -9.18
N ILE A 451 36.87 -19.43 -8.42
CA ILE A 451 37.03 -17.98 -8.31
C ILE A 451 38.21 -17.74 -7.37
N ASN A 452 39.37 -17.39 -7.94
CA ASN A 452 40.51 -16.94 -7.15
C ASN A 452 40.36 -15.42 -6.91
N MET A 453 40.17 -15.06 -5.65
CA MET A 453 40.22 -13.70 -5.14
C MET A 453 41.69 -13.27 -5.07
N ASP A 454 42.13 -12.39 -5.97
CA ASP A 454 43.32 -11.58 -5.70
C ASP A 454 43.21 -10.23 -6.41
N LEU A 455 43.09 -9.17 -5.62
CA LEU A 455 42.93 -7.79 -6.07
C LEU A 455 43.97 -6.91 -5.35
N GLN A 456 45.16 -6.85 -5.96
CA GLN A 456 46.19 -5.82 -5.81
C GLN A 456 46.84 -5.70 -7.21
N GLY A 457 47.03 -4.56 -7.88
CA GLY A 457 46.91 -3.14 -7.60
C GLY A 457 47.92 -2.46 -8.53
N SER A 458 47.58 -1.37 -9.23
CA SER A 458 48.59 -0.52 -9.87
C SER A 458 48.09 0.90 -10.07
N PHE A 459 48.59 1.79 -9.21
CA PHE A 459 48.53 3.24 -9.34
C PHE A 459 49.60 3.70 -10.35
N LYS A 460 49.23 4.59 -11.28
CA LYS A 460 50.18 5.36 -12.10
C LYS A 460 50.61 6.62 -11.37
N THR A 461 51.93 6.78 -11.28
CA THR A 461 52.68 7.93 -10.79
C THR A 461 52.44 9.18 -11.64
N GLY A 462 52.08 10.29 -10.99
CA GLY A 462 52.22 11.65 -11.51
C GLY A 462 52.77 12.54 -10.42
N MET A 463 54.06 12.90 -10.50
CA MET A 463 54.68 13.92 -9.65
C MET A 463 54.14 15.31 -10.02
N ILE A 464 53.83 16.15 -9.03
CA ILE A 464 54.19 17.58 -8.93
C ILE A 464 54.22 17.94 -7.43
N ALA A 465 55.22 18.74 -7.05
CA ALA A 465 55.73 19.00 -5.70
C ALA A 465 55.00 20.12 -4.92
N PHE A 466 55.00 20.08 -3.57
CA PHE A 466 55.90 20.83 -2.67
C PHE A 466 55.40 20.93 -1.21
N LYS A 467 56.37 20.84 -0.28
CA LYS A 467 56.46 21.36 1.12
C LYS A 467 55.59 20.76 2.23
N LEU A 468 56.22 19.83 2.97
CA LEU A 468 55.96 19.58 4.40
C LEU A 468 56.64 20.68 5.25
N SER A 469 55.90 21.20 6.23
CA SER A 469 56.47 21.67 7.51
C SER A 469 55.96 20.77 8.63
N THR A 470 56.93 20.22 9.35
CA THR A 470 56.92 19.50 10.63
C THR A 470 55.87 19.94 11.66
N CYS A 471 55.19 18.96 12.28
CA CYS A 471 55.22 18.77 13.74
C CYS A 471 54.69 17.36 14.08
N ALA A 472 55.58 16.49 14.53
CA ALA A 472 55.26 15.22 15.16
C ALA A 472 55.83 15.27 16.57
N GLN A 473 54.98 15.15 17.59
CA GLN A 473 55.31 14.50 18.87
C GLN A 473 54.10 14.48 19.80
N SER A 474 54.05 13.41 20.60
CA SER A 474 53.17 13.16 21.75
C SER A 474 51.86 12.43 21.45
N CYS A 475 51.95 11.10 21.39
CA CYS A 475 50.85 10.18 21.61
C CYS A 475 51.32 9.07 22.56
N THR A 476 51.52 9.43 23.83
CA THR A 476 51.64 8.50 24.97
C THR A 476 51.22 9.27 26.22
N ASP A 477 49.91 9.32 26.49
CA ASP A 477 49.31 9.47 27.83
C ASP A 477 47.82 9.83 27.70
N LEU A 478 46.95 8.84 27.47
CA LEU A 478 45.50 9.00 27.70
C LEU A 478 44.75 7.67 27.80
N ASN A 479 45.41 6.61 28.29
CA ASN A 479 44.77 5.36 28.69
C ASN A 479 44.49 5.29 30.21
N TYR A 480 44.45 6.44 30.90
CA TYR A 480 44.21 6.54 32.34
C TYR A 480 43.08 7.51 32.75
N ARG A 481 42.14 7.82 31.83
CA ARG A 481 41.02 8.75 32.09
C ARG A 481 39.67 8.30 31.49
N MET A 482 39.29 7.05 31.72
CA MET A 482 37.90 6.58 31.53
C MET A 482 37.51 5.51 32.57
N LEU A 483 37.99 5.66 33.80
CA LEU A 483 37.55 4.84 34.95
C LEU A 483 37.20 5.67 36.20
N GLU A 484 37.18 7.01 36.09
CA GLU A 484 36.91 7.91 37.23
C GLU A 484 35.68 8.82 37.09
N THR A 485 34.90 8.71 36.00
CA THR A 485 33.66 9.49 35.81
C THR A 485 32.38 8.65 35.98
N LYS A 486 32.44 7.61 36.83
CA LYS A 486 31.28 6.80 37.22
C LYS A 486 31.04 6.71 38.73
N ASN A 487 31.78 7.47 39.55
CA ASN A 487 31.66 7.46 41.01
C ASN A 487 31.27 8.80 41.66
N GLU A 488 30.95 9.84 40.88
CA GLU A 488 30.62 11.18 41.40
C GLU A 488 29.17 11.64 41.18
N HIS A 489 28.24 10.74 40.82
CA HIS A 489 26.81 11.10 40.79
C HIS A 489 25.92 10.34 41.80
N LEU A 490 26.53 9.64 42.76
CA LEU A 490 25.84 8.97 43.88
C LEU A 490 26.12 9.60 45.26
N ARG A 491 26.65 10.83 45.30
CA ARG A 491 26.63 11.67 46.50
C ARG A 491 26.20 13.07 46.13
N LEU A 492 25.28 13.62 46.92
CA LEU A 492 24.73 15.00 46.87
C LEU A 492 23.38 15.15 46.13
N HIS A 493 22.40 14.36 46.56
CA HIS A 493 21.09 14.85 47.06
C HIS A 493 20.41 13.65 47.76
N GLY A 494 20.51 13.44 49.08
CA GLY A 494 20.96 14.36 50.13
C GLY A 494 19.89 15.39 50.39
#